data_AF-H2EHC3-F1
#
_entry.id   AF-H2EHC3-F1
#
_cell.length_a   1.000
_cell.length_b   1.000
_cell.length_c   1.000
_cell.angle_alpha   90.00
_cell.angle_beta   90.00
_cell.angle_gamma   90.00
#
_symmetry.space_group_name_H-M   'P 1'
#
loop_
_entity.id
_entity.type
_entity.pdbx_description
1 polymer ?
#
loop_
_entity_poly.entity_id
_entity_poly.type
_entity_poly.pdbx_seq_one_letter_code
_entity_poly.pdbx_strand_id
1 'polypeptide(L)'
;GLNMNSLLLKVQFFMMFLGVNITFFPQHFLGLAGMPRRYSDYPDSYTTWNIVSSMGSTLSFISIIFFLLIIWESMISNKTNLFANHLNSSIEWLQ
;
A
#
# COMPACT_ATOMS: atom_id res chain seq x y z
N GLY A 1 -8.02 -11.46 19.39
CA GLY A 1 -7.04 -11.12 18.32
C GLY A 1 -5.84 -10.39 18.88
N LEU A 2 -4.74 -10.33 18.13
CA LEU A 2 -3.54 -9.55 18.46
C LEU A 2 -3.72 -8.07 18.09
N ASN A 3 -3.20 -7.17 18.92
CA ASN A 3 -3.26 -5.73 18.74
C ASN A 3 -2.03 -5.24 17.97
N MET A 4 -2.25 -4.51 16.87
CA MET A 4 -1.20 -3.86 16.09
C MET A 4 -1.10 -2.38 16.43
N ASN A 5 0.09 -1.79 16.30
CA ASN A 5 0.29 -0.38 16.60
C ASN A 5 -0.42 0.54 15.59
N SER A 6 -1.43 1.29 16.06
CA SER A 6 -2.21 2.20 15.22
C SER A 6 -1.39 3.32 14.56
N LEU A 7 -0.29 3.77 15.18
CA LEU A 7 0.58 4.79 14.59
C LEU A 7 1.34 4.22 13.39
N LEU A 8 1.93 3.03 13.53
CA LEU A 8 2.68 2.37 12.46
C LEU A 8 1.75 2.02 11.28
N LEU A 9 0.53 1.57 11.57
CA LEU A 9 -0.49 1.30 10.56
C LEU A 9 -0.90 2.56 9.79
N LYS A 10 -1.07 3.70 10.46
CA LYS A 10 -1.35 4.98 9.77
C LYS A 10 -0.20 5.39 8.86
N VAL A 11 1.04 5.27 9.31
CA VAL A 11 2.22 5.56 8.48
C VAL A 11 2.29 4.63 7.28
N GLN A 12 2.11 3.33 7.48
CA GLN A 12 2.08 2.33 6.41
C GLN A 12 0.98 2.64 5.38
N PHE A 13 -0.22 2.99 5.86
CA PHE A 13 -1.33 3.39 5.01
C PHE A 13 -0.98 4.60 4.13
N PHE A 14 -0.45 5.68 4.71
CA PHE A 14 -0.07 6.86 3.92
C PHE A 14 1.05 6.57 2.93
N MET A 15 2.04 5.75 3.30
CA MET A 15 3.10 5.32 2.40
C MET A 15 2.55 4.51 1.21
N MET A 16 1.63 3.59 1.46
CA MET A 16 0.96 2.83 0.40
C MET A 16 0.10 3.74 -0.47
N PHE A 17 -0.71 4.60 0.15
CA PHE A 17 -1.61 5.52 -0.54
C PHE A 17 -0.84 6.45 -1.49
N LEU A 18 0.26 7.05 -1.01
CA LEU A 18 1.11 7.89 -1.86
C LEU A 18 1.79 7.07 -2.96
N GLY A 19 2.36 5.91 -2.63
CA GLY A 19 3.04 5.05 -3.62
C GLY A 19 2.13 4.65 -4.77
N VAL A 20 0.95 4.11 -4.47
CA VAL A 20 -0.04 3.69 -5.46
C VAL A 20 -0.48 4.87 -6.33
N ASN A 21 -0.76 6.04 -5.74
CA ASN A 21 -1.15 7.20 -6.52
C ASN A 21 -0.02 7.69 -7.45
N ILE A 22 1.23 7.74 -6.97
CA ILE A 22 2.38 8.11 -7.81
C ILE A 22 2.61 7.08 -8.93
N THR A 23 2.31 5.79 -8.72
CA THR A 23 2.39 4.77 -9.76
C THR A 23 1.30 4.92 -10.82
N PHE A 24 0.03 5.00 -10.43
CA PHE A 24 -1.08 4.89 -11.38
C PHE A 24 -1.51 6.24 -11.98
N PHE A 25 -1.20 7.36 -11.35
CA PHE A 25 -1.56 8.68 -11.89
C PHE A 25 -0.86 8.98 -13.23
N PRO A 26 0.48 8.78 -13.38
CA PRO A 26 1.15 8.84 -14.69
C PRO A 26 0.54 7.92 -15.74
N GLN A 27 0.10 6.73 -15.34
CA GLN A 27 -0.44 5.72 -16.26
C GLN A 27 -1.75 6.18 -16.92
N HIS A 28 -2.53 7.02 -16.24
CA HIS A 28 -3.72 7.63 -16.85
C HIS A 28 -3.35 8.55 -18.02
N PHE A 29 -2.34 9.41 -17.85
CA PHE A 29 -1.88 10.30 -18.91
C PHE A 29 -1.16 9.56 -20.04
N LEU A 30 -0.38 8.53 -19.71
CA LEU A 30 0.25 7.67 -20.72
C LEU A 30 -0.80 6.95 -21.58
N GLY A 31 -1.88 6.47 -20.97
CA GLY A 31 -3.01 5.88 -21.70
C GLY A 31 -3.71 6.89 -22.63
N LEU A 32 -3.95 8.11 -22.16
CA LEU A 32 -4.52 9.19 -22.98
C LEU A 32 -3.60 9.62 -24.12
N ALA A 33 -2.28 9.54 -23.94
CA ALA A 33 -1.30 9.81 -24.98
C ALA A 33 -1.16 8.67 -26.02
N GLY A 34 -1.86 7.55 -25.81
CA GLY A 34 -1.90 6.44 -26.75
C GLY A 34 -0.85 5.35 -26.52
N MET A 35 -0.23 5.28 -25.34
CA MET A 35 0.65 4.17 -24.97
C MET A 35 -0.20 2.89 -24.75
N PRO A 36 -0.08 1.85 -25.60
CA PRO A 36 -0.84 0.63 -25.42
C PRO A 36 -0.22 -0.23 -24.31
N ARG A 37 -1.04 -1.05 -23.67
CA ARG A 37 -0.57 -2.00 -22.65
C ARG A 37 0.32 -3.07 -23.29
N ARG A 38 1.32 -3.57 -22.54
CA ARG A 38 2.19 -4.73 -22.87
C ARG A 38 3.30 -4.46 -23.89
N TYR A 39 3.81 -3.24 -23.97
CA TYR A 39 4.99 -2.92 -24.78
C TYR A 39 6.22 -2.80 -23.90
N SER A 40 7.30 -3.48 -24.29
CA SER A 40 8.62 -3.38 -23.65
C SER A 40 9.28 -2.05 -23.96
N ASP A 41 9.19 -1.64 -25.21
CA ASP A 41 9.86 -0.46 -25.75
C ASP A 41 8.85 0.61 -26.11
N TYR A 42 9.23 1.86 -25.88
CA TYR A 42 8.38 3.02 -26.06
C TYR A 42 9.24 4.25 -26.41
N PRO A 43 8.70 5.24 -27.13
CA PRO A 43 9.46 6.44 -27.51
C PRO A 43 9.89 7.27 -26.30
N ASP A 44 10.96 8.04 -26.47
CA ASP A 44 11.57 8.84 -25.40
C ASP A 44 10.60 9.82 -24.73
N SER A 45 9.51 10.23 -25.42
CA SER A 45 8.45 11.09 -24.87
C SER A 45 7.73 10.50 -23.65
N TYR A 46 7.69 9.18 -23.51
CA TYR A 46 7.02 8.50 -22.38
C TYR A 46 7.96 8.17 -21.21
N THR A 47 9.26 8.37 -21.37
CA THR A 47 10.27 8.03 -20.35
C THR A 47 10.03 8.76 -19.03
N THR A 48 9.70 10.04 -19.07
CA THR A 48 9.47 10.87 -17.89
C THR A 48 8.35 10.32 -16.99
N TRP A 49 7.19 10.03 -17.58
CA TRP A 49 6.05 9.45 -16.87
C TRP A 49 6.31 8.03 -16.38
N ASN A 50 7.04 7.22 -17.14
CA ASN A 50 7.42 5.86 -16.72
C ASN A 50 8.42 5.86 -15.56
N ILE A 51 9.36 6.82 -15.52
CA ILE A 51 10.27 6.98 -14.38
C ILE A 51 9.50 7.34 -13.10
N VAL A 52 8.56 8.29 -13.19
CA VAL A 52 7.71 8.68 -12.04
C VAL A 52 6.87 7.48 -11.58
N SER A 53 6.25 6.76 -12.51
CA SER A 53 5.49 5.54 -12.21
C SER A 53 6.36 4.48 -11.51
N SER A 54 7.62 4.34 -11.94
CA SER A 54 8.58 3.39 -11.36
C SER A 54 8.97 3.80 -9.95
N MET A 55 9.21 5.09 -9.69
CA MET A 55 9.46 5.61 -8.33
C MET A 55 8.27 5.38 -7.39
N GLY A 56 7.04 5.53 -7.86
CA GLY A 56 5.85 5.17 -7.06
C GLY A 56 5.82 3.68 -6.72
N SER A 57 6.23 2.83 -7.67
CA SER A 57 6.18 1.37 -7.48
C SER A 57 7.19 0.90 -6.43
N THR A 58 8.40 1.47 -6.42
CA THR A 58 9.39 1.17 -5.37
C THR A 58 8.92 1.65 -4.00
N LEU A 59 8.22 2.79 -3.92
CA LEU A 59 7.62 3.26 -2.66
C LEU A 59 6.56 2.30 -2.14
N SER A 60 5.69 1.79 -3.01
CA SER A 60 4.67 0.79 -2.63
C SER A 60 5.31 -0.53 -2.17
N PHE A 61 6.40 -0.96 -2.82
CA PHE A 61 7.16 -2.14 -2.41
C PHE A 61 7.74 -1.99 -0.99
N ILE A 62 8.33 -0.84 -0.68
CA ILE A 62 8.82 -0.52 0.67
C ILE A 62 7.67 -0.55 1.69
N SER A 63 6.49 -0.03 1.33
CA SER A 63 5.31 -0.07 2.20
C SER A 63 4.84 -1.50 2.52
N ILE A 64 4.93 -2.43 1.57
CA ILE A 64 4.60 -3.85 1.79
C ILE A 64 5.60 -4.48 2.75
N ILE A 65 6.91 -4.25 2.56
CA ILE A 65 7.92 -4.75 3.49
C ILE A 65 7.67 -4.22 4.90
N PHE A 66 7.35 -2.93 5.02
CA PHE A 66 7.02 -2.31 6.30
C PHE A 66 5.78 -2.94 6.94
N PHE A 67 4.75 -3.27 6.16
CA PHE A 67 3.58 -4.00 6.66
C PHE A 67 3.92 -5.40 7.20
N LEU A 68 4.80 -6.15 6.51
CA LEU A 68 5.28 -7.44 6.99
C LEU A 68 6.00 -7.32 8.34
N LEU A 69 6.76 -6.24 8.55
CA LEU A 69 7.43 -5.97 9.82
C LEU A 69 6.43 -5.66 10.95
N ILE A 70 5.35 -4.92 10.66
CA ILE A 70 4.29 -4.64 11.67
C ILE A 70 3.61 -5.94 12.10
N ILE A 71 3.31 -6.84 11.14
CA ILE A 71 2.75 -8.16 11.46
C ILE A 71 3.73 -8.93 12.34
N TRP A 72 4.99 -9.02 11.93
CA TRP A 72 6.03 -9.73 12.67
C TRP A 72 6.18 -9.21 14.11
N GLU A 73 6.21 -7.89 14.30
CA GLU A 73 6.25 -7.25 15.62
C GLU A 73 5.02 -7.60 16.47
N SER A 74 3.82 -7.62 15.86
CA SER A 74 2.58 -7.96 16.57
C SER A 74 2.59 -9.41 17.08
N MET A 75 3.15 -10.34 16.31
CA MET A 75 3.25 -11.76 16.67
C MET A 75 4.27 -11.99 17.80
N ILE A 76 5.36 -11.22 17.84
CA ILE A 76 6.35 -11.30 18.92
C ILE A 76 5.80 -10.68 20.21
N SER A 77 5.18 -9.50 20.11
CA SER A 77 4.73 -8.74 21.28
C SER A 77 3.48 -9.32 21.94
N ASN A 78 2.73 -10.18 21.24
CA ASN A 78 1.53 -10.87 21.75
C ASN A 78 0.56 -9.97 22.52
N LYS A 79 0.42 -8.71 22.12
CA LYS A 79 -0.46 -7.75 22.79
C LYS A 79 -1.92 -8.16 22.54
N THR A 80 -2.61 -8.56 23.60
CA THR A 80 -4.04 -8.88 23.52
C THR A 80 -4.88 -7.61 23.58
N ASN A 81 -6.04 -7.62 22.93
CA ASN A 81 -7.02 -6.54 23.08
C ASN A 81 -7.68 -6.66 24.47
N LEU A 82 -7.60 -5.58 25.25
CA LEU A 82 -8.21 -5.50 26.58
C LEU A 82 -9.71 -5.21 26.52
N PHE A 83 -10.18 -4.53 25.47
CA PHE A 83 -11.58 -4.15 25.30
C PHE A 83 -12.03 -4.33 23.84
N ALA A 84 -13.29 -4.71 23.65
CA ALA A 84 -13.93 -4.72 22.35
C ALA A 84 -14.40 -3.29 22.01
N ASN A 85 -13.77 -2.66 21.02
CA ASN A 85 -14.16 -1.34 20.51
C ASN A 85 -15.16 -1.42 19.33
N HIS A 86 -15.80 -2.58 19.13
CA HIS A 86 -16.67 -2.84 17.99
C HIS A 86 -18.11 -3.09 18.44
N LEU A 87 -19.06 -2.74 17.56
CA LEU A 87 -20.46 -3.12 17.72
C LEU A 87 -20.60 -4.60 17.37
N ASN A 88 -21.39 -5.36 18.14
CA ASN A 88 -21.65 -6.78 17.87
C ASN A 88 -22.64 -6.95 16.70
N SER A 89 -22.21 -6.61 15.49
CA SER A 89 -23.01 -6.78 14.28
C SER A 89 -23.01 -8.21 13.73
N SER A 90 -21.99 -9.01 14.07
CA SER A 90 -21.83 -10.41 13.63
C SER A 90 -21.26 -11.28 14.75
N ILE A 91 -21.47 -12.60 14.65
CA ILE A 91 -21.11 -13.60 15.67
C ILE A 91 -19.59 -13.68 15.91
N GLU A 92 -18.78 -13.32 14.92
CA GLU A 92 -17.31 -13.27 15.04
C GLU A 92 -16.81 -12.28 16.11
N TRP A 93 -17.61 -11.25 16.45
CA TRP A 93 -17.25 -10.24 17.45
C TRP A 93 -17.58 -10.64 18.89
N LEU A 94 -18.31 -11.75 19.10
CA LEU A 94 -18.62 -12.28 20.42
C LEU A 94 -17.49 -13.15 21.01
N GLN A 95 -16.47 -13.45 20.21
CA GLN A 95 -15.31 -14.28 20.57
C GLN A 95 -14.13 -13.43 21.05
#